data_AF-A0A9X8E5M5-F1
#
_entry.id   AF-A0A9X8E5M5-F1
#
_cell.length_a   1.000
_cell.length_b   1.000
_cell.length_c   1.000
_cell.angle_alpha   90.00
_cell.angle_beta   90.00
_cell.angle_gamma   90.00
#
_symmetry.space_group_name_H-M   'P 1'
#
loop_
_entity.id
_entity.type
_entity.pdbx_description
1 polymer ?
#
loop_
_entity_poly.entity_id
_entity_poly.type
_entity_poly.pdbx_seq_one_letter_code
_entity_poly.pdbx_strand_id
1 'polypeptide(L)'
;MDDDLLATCLRELDNDDNVVDYDLPDEDIASLMEVLHAADSRTDTSSQTKKKRNRKRAAHELVYLRDQVLEYTRRLGDLQARTLPRSPESWVWQERSLRQACERKSAEDENVALKDLLQRQVKVAESLMKIVSKRPRLAEMTYLDKWTQSSRTLVVDPVERRHMFHRLLDGQYSRLENVLIAQRLLDSCEAVTKTEVSYDEHSRDIVFDFVVTDVAAVDYLECARVLWSMYGDAYETEFDRTESLDENAMLVKMLLKFRKFGLVVHQHMGCKRYFEHNRVVMVFD
;
A
#
# COMPACT_ATOMS: atom_id res chain seq x y z
N MET A 1 15.05 13.00 -4.20
CA MET A 1 14.40 11.71 -3.88
C MET A 1 14.73 10.63 -4.90
N ASP A 2 15.36 10.95 -6.05
CA ASP A 2 15.54 9.99 -7.15
C ASP A 2 16.80 9.11 -7.06
N ASP A 3 17.83 9.55 -6.34
CA ASP A 3 19.10 8.79 -6.21
C ASP A 3 18.95 7.52 -5.37
N ASP A 4 18.04 7.51 -4.39
CA ASP A 4 17.87 6.39 -3.45
C ASP A 4 17.06 5.23 -4.09
N LEU A 5 16.15 5.57 -5.01
CA LEU A 5 15.38 4.60 -5.81
C LEU A 5 16.25 3.92 -6.86
N LEU A 6 17.11 4.68 -7.55
CA LEU A 6 18.12 4.12 -8.47
C LEU A 6 19.13 3.23 -7.73
N ALA A 7 19.59 3.64 -6.56
CA ALA A 7 20.46 2.83 -5.72
C ALA A 7 19.78 1.53 -5.25
N THR A 8 18.47 1.57 -4.97
CA THR A 8 17.71 0.39 -4.53
C THR A 8 17.47 -0.59 -5.69
N CYS A 9 17.15 -0.11 -6.89
CA CYS A 9 17.03 -0.96 -8.07
C CYS A 9 18.38 -1.56 -8.52
N LEU A 10 19.49 -0.85 -8.33
CA LEU A 10 20.84 -1.39 -8.56
C LEU A 10 21.18 -2.49 -7.53
N ARG A 11 20.83 -2.30 -6.25
CA ARG A 11 21.02 -3.33 -5.21
C ARG A 11 20.15 -4.57 -5.43
N GLU A 12 18.92 -4.44 -5.92
CA GLU A 12 18.06 -5.60 -6.22
C GLU A 12 18.58 -6.44 -7.40
N LEU A 13 19.40 -5.86 -8.28
CA LEU A 13 20.07 -6.58 -9.36
C LEU A 13 21.44 -7.16 -8.95
N ASP A 14 22.15 -6.53 -8.01
CA ASP A 14 23.41 -7.04 -7.43
C ASP A 14 23.19 -8.11 -6.34
N ASN A 15 22.03 -8.13 -5.67
CA ASN A 15 21.75 -9.04 -4.55
C ASN A 15 21.60 -10.53 -4.94
N ASP A 16 21.62 -10.88 -6.23
CA ASP A 16 21.67 -12.28 -6.67
C ASP A 16 23.11 -12.83 -6.70
N ASP A 17 24.13 -11.97 -6.54
CA ASP A 17 25.53 -12.35 -6.39
C ASP A 17 25.91 -12.52 -4.90
N ASN A 18 25.28 -13.49 -4.23
CA ASN A 18 25.84 -14.04 -2.98
C ASN A 18 27.09 -14.87 -3.33
N VAL A 19 28.19 -14.19 -3.64
CA VAL A 19 29.53 -14.77 -3.69
C VAL A 19 29.93 -15.08 -2.25
N VAL A 20 29.60 -16.28 -1.80
CA VAL A 20 30.17 -16.83 -0.57
C VAL A 20 31.63 -17.17 -0.87
N ASP A 21 32.51 -16.25 -0.52
CA ASP A 21 33.96 -16.40 -0.63
C ASP A 21 34.43 -17.44 0.40
N TYR A 22 34.50 -18.71 -0.03
CA TYR A 22 35.17 -19.77 0.71
C TYR A 22 36.64 -19.82 0.29
N ASP A 23 37.40 -18.81 0.70
CA ASP A 23 38.85 -18.89 0.74
C ASP A 23 39.25 -19.81 1.91
N LEU A 24 39.19 -21.12 1.66
CA LEU A 24 39.88 -22.12 2.45
C LEU A 24 41.34 -22.16 1.96
N PRO A 25 42.32 -21.71 2.76
CA PRO A 25 43.71 -21.68 2.32
C PRO A 25 44.20 -23.09 2.00
N ASP A 26 44.95 -23.23 0.90
CA ASP A 26 45.51 -24.51 0.41
C ASP A 26 46.32 -25.28 1.48
N GLU A 27 46.81 -24.58 2.51
CA GLU A 27 47.51 -25.15 3.67
C GLU A 27 46.63 -26.07 4.53
N ASP A 28 45.35 -25.74 4.73
CA ASP A 28 44.44 -26.54 5.56
C ASP A 28 44.02 -27.84 4.87
N ILE A 29 43.93 -27.82 3.54
CA ILE A 29 43.59 -28.99 2.71
C ILE A 29 44.79 -29.94 2.62
N ALA A 30 46.01 -29.40 2.50
CA ALA A 30 47.25 -30.18 2.57
C ALA A 30 47.39 -30.84 3.95
N SER A 31 47.08 -30.11 5.02
CA SER A 31 47.07 -30.63 6.40
C SER A 31 46.04 -31.76 6.58
N LEU A 32 44.82 -31.59 6.04
CA LEU A 32 43.79 -32.64 6.01
C LEU A 32 44.21 -33.87 5.21
N MET A 33 44.89 -33.70 4.08
CA MET A 33 45.46 -34.81 3.31
C MET A 33 46.58 -35.53 4.08
N GLU A 34 47.40 -34.80 4.83
CA GLU A 34 48.47 -35.37 5.66
C GLU A 34 47.91 -36.18 6.85
N VAL A 35 46.87 -35.67 7.52
CA VAL A 35 46.15 -36.38 8.59
C VAL A 35 45.47 -37.65 8.07
N LEU A 36 44.90 -37.61 6.87
CA LEU A 36 44.32 -38.78 6.20
C LEU A 36 45.39 -39.80 5.79
N HIS A 37 46.60 -39.35 5.44
CA HIS A 37 47.73 -40.22 5.12
C HIS A 37 48.37 -40.83 6.37
N ALA A 38 48.41 -40.12 7.50
CA ALA A 38 48.89 -40.65 8.78
C ALA A 38 47.98 -41.77 9.33
N ALA A 39 46.66 -41.64 9.15
CA ALA A 39 45.67 -42.64 9.57
C ALA A 39 45.73 -43.97 8.78
N ASP A 40 46.32 -43.97 7.58
CA ASP A 40 46.51 -45.18 6.74
C ASP A 40 47.61 -46.12 7.26
N SER A 41 48.40 -45.68 8.26
CA SER A 41 49.49 -46.48 8.86
C SER A 41 49.01 -47.61 9.77
N ARG A 42 47.71 -47.69 10.06
CA ARG A 42 47.12 -48.68 10.97
C ARG A 42 45.77 -49.15 10.42
N THR A 43 45.72 -50.26 9.66
CA THR A 43 44.66 -51.31 9.62
C THR A 43 44.53 -52.06 8.28
N ASP A 44 43.96 -53.26 8.40
CA ASP A 44 43.86 -54.42 7.49
C ASP A 44 43.50 -54.22 6.00
N THR A 45 44.13 -55.09 5.21
CA THR A 45 44.26 -55.17 3.74
C THR A 45 42.97 -55.40 2.93
N SER A 46 41.87 -55.88 3.53
CA SER A 46 40.62 -56.15 2.77
C SER A 46 39.69 -54.93 2.66
N SER A 47 39.73 -54.02 3.64
CA SER A 47 38.96 -52.77 3.63
C SER A 47 39.61 -51.69 2.73
N GLN A 48 40.91 -51.82 2.47
CA GLN A 48 41.69 -50.89 1.65
C GLN A 48 41.28 -50.87 0.17
N THR A 49 40.83 -51.98 -0.41
CA THR A 49 40.50 -52.05 -1.85
C THR A 49 39.20 -51.31 -2.20
N LYS A 50 38.17 -51.43 -1.35
CA LYS A 50 36.90 -50.68 -1.48
C LYS A 50 37.10 -49.19 -1.21
N LYS A 51 37.89 -48.84 -0.18
CA LYS A 51 38.30 -47.45 0.12
C LYS A 51 39.07 -46.81 -1.05
N LYS A 52 40.02 -47.54 -1.67
CA LYS A 52 40.76 -47.10 -2.85
C LYS A 52 39.87 -46.83 -4.06
N ARG A 53 38.84 -47.66 -4.30
CA ARG A 53 37.88 -47.45 -5.41
C ARG A 53 37.04 -46.19 -5.22
N ASN A 54 36.53 -45.95 -4.00
CA ASN A 54 35.82 -44.71 -3.67
C ASN A 54 36.75 -43.48 -3.77
N ARG A 55 38.02 -43.58 -3.36
CA ARG A 55 39.01 -42.50 -3.52
C ARG A 55 39.26 -42.14 -4.99
N LYS A 56 39.34 -43.14 -5.87
CA LYS A 56 39.48 -42.90 -7.32
C LYS A 56 38.24 -42.24 -7.93
N ARG A 57 37.05 -42.64 -7.50
CA ARG A 57 35.80 -42.02 -7.94
C ARG A 57 35.70 -40.57 -7.47
N ALA A 58 35.97 -40.31 -6.19
CA ALA A 58 36.00 -38.96 -5.62
C ALA A 58 37.06 -38.07 -6.29
N ALA A 59 38.25 -38.61 -6.59
CA ALA A 59 39.28 -37.88 -7.33
C ALA A 59 38.84 -37.53 -8.76
N HIS A 60 38.14 -38.43 -9.44
CA HIS A 60 37.59 -38.18 -10.78
C HIS A 60 36.45 -37.16 -10.75
N GLU A 61 35.58 -37.22 -9.73
CA GLU A 61 34.51 -36.25 -9.51
C GLU A 61 35.08 -34.85 -9.17
N LEU A 62 36.16 -34.76 -8.39
CA LEU A 62 36.86 -33.49 -8.15
C LEU A 62 37.48 -32.89 -9.41
N VAL A 63 38.07 -33.73 -10.28
CA VAL A 63 38.60 -33.26 -11.57
C VAL A 63 37.47 -32.78 -12.48
N TYR A 64 36.37 -33.52 -12.55
CA TYR A 64 35.18 -33.13 -13.32
C TYR A 64 34.57 -31.81 -12.84
N LEU A 65 34.42 -31.62 -11.52
CA LEU A 65 33.92 -30.38 -10.95
C LEU A 65 34.86 -29.20 -11.21
N ARG A 66 36.19 -29.42 -11.18
CA ARG A 66 37.18 -28.38 -11.53
C ARG A 66 37.08 -27.96 -12.99
N ASP A 67 36.92 -28.91 -13.90
CA ASP A 67 36.73 -28.62 -15.33
C ASP A 67 35.42 -27.86 -15.56
N GLN A 68 34.34 -28.21 -14.85
CA GLN A 68 33.08 -27.47 -14.89
C GLN A 68 33.20 -26.05 -14.33
N VAL A 69 33.90 -25.86 -13.21
CA VAL A 69 34.15 -24.52 -12.66
C VAL A 69 34.92 -23.69 -13.68
N LEU A 70 36.00 -24.20 -14.26
CA LEU A 70 36.74 -23.51 -15.33
C LEU A 70 35.86 -23.16 -16.53
N GLU A 71 35.00 -24.07 -16.95
CA GLU A 71 34.08 -23.84 -18.06
C GLU A 71 33.03 -22.77 -17.71
N TYR A 72 32.42 -22.82 -16.53
CA TYR A 72 31.43 -21.84 -16.09
C TYR A 72 32.05 -20.47 -15.85
N THR A 73 33.24 -20.39 -15.23
CA THR A 73 33.98 -19.13 -15.06
C THR A 73 34.34 -18.52 -16.42
N ARG A 74 34.74 -19.35 -17.40
CA ARG A 74 34.99 -18.88 -18.77
C ARG A 74 33.73 -18.36 -19.44
N ARG A 75 32.61 -19.10 -19.35
CA ARG A 75 31.32 -18.69 -19.92
C ARG A 75 30.81 -17.39 -19.29
N LEU A 76 31.03 -17.23 -17.98
CA LEU A 76 30.67 -16.03 -17.23
C LEU A 76 31.51 -14.83 -17.69
N GLY A 77 32.83 -15.02 -17.84
CA GLY A 77 33.71 -13.99 -18.41
C GLY A 77 33.36 -13.60 -19.85
N ASP A 78 33.01 -14.58 -20.70
CA ASP A 78 32.59 -14.33 -22.09
C ASP A 78 31.25 -13.57 -22.15
N LEU A 79 30.32 -13.84 -21.23
CA LEU A 79 29.05 -13.12 -21.11
C LEU A 79 29.27 -11.70 -20.58
N GLN A 80 30.03 -11.54 -19.49
CA GLN A 80 30.35 -10.22 -18.95
C GLN A 80 31.06 -9.33 -19.98
N ALA A 81 32.01 -9.88 -20.75
CA ALA A 81 32.71 -9.16 -21.80
C ALA A 81 31.81 -8.74 -22.99
N ARG A 82 30.66 -9.41 -23.18
CA ARG A 82 29.64 -9.05 -24.19
C ARG A 82 28.61 -8.06 -23.64
N THR A 83 28.30 -8.13 -22.36
CA THR A 83 27.28 -7.29 -21.70
C THR A 83 27.84 -5.93 -21.26
N LEU A 84 29.14 -5.83 -20.99
CA LEU A 84 29.81 -4.57 -20.65
C LEU A 84 29.79 -3.59 -21.83
N PRO A 85 29.14 -2.42 -21.69
CA PRO A 85 29.07 -1.43 -22.77
C PRO A 85 30.48 -0.90 -23.06
N ARG A 86 30.97 -1.15 -24.29
CA ARG A 86 32.36 -0.84 -24.69
C ARG A 86 32.60 0.63 -25.03
N SER A 87 31.56 1.47 -25.08
CA SER A 87 31.68 2.90 -25.40
C SER A 87 31.01 3.81 -24.36
N PRO A 88 31.51 5.03 -24.15
CA PRO A 88 30.87 6.01 -23.26
C PRO A 88 29.42 6.31 -23.65
N GLU A 89 29.12 6.30 -24.95
CA GLU A 89 27.76 6.49 -25.48
C GLU A 89 26.82 5.35 -25.07
N SER A 90 27.33 4.12 -25.02
CA SER A 90 26.54 2.95 -24.61
C SER A 90 26.19 2.95 -23.12
N TRP A 91 27.04 3.52 -22.26
CA TRP A 91 26.70 3.75 -20.84
C TRP A 91 25.59 4.78 -20.66
N VAL A 92 25.64 5.90 -21.39
CA VAL A 92 24.59 6.93 -21.32
C VAL A 92 23.23 6.37 -21.74
N TRP A 93 23.19 5.53 -22.76
CA TRP A 93 21.94 4.87 -23.19
C TRP A 93 21.48 3.77 -22.24
N GLN A 94 22.40 3.05 -21.59
CA GLN A 94 22.07 2.07 -20.55
C GLN A 94 21.45 2.76 -19.33
N GLU A 95 22.05 3.86 -18.87
CA GLU A 95 21.53 4.64 -17.76
C GLU A 95 20.14 5.20 -18.08
N ARG A 96 19.97 5.76 -19.29
CA ARG A 96 18.68 6.28 -19.75
C ARG A 96 17.62 5.18 -19.88
N SER A 97 17.98 4.00 -20.40
CA SER A 97 17.03 2.90 -20.55
C SER A 97 16.63 2.32 -19.20
N LEU A 98 17.54 2.23 -18.24
CA LEU A 98 17.25 1.83 -16.86
C LEU A 98 16.32 2.83 -16.18
N ARG A 99 16.62 4.13 -16.31
CA ARG A 99 15.76 5.21 -15.78
C ARG A 99 14.36 5.14 -16.39
N GLN A 100 14.25 5.02 -17.71
CA GLN A 100 12.96 4.88 -18.39
C GLN A 100 12.21 3.60 -17.98
N ALA A 101 12.92 2.50 -17.73
CA ALA A 101 12.31 1.27 -17.24
C ALA A 101 11.74 1.44 -15.82
N CYS A 102 12.47 2.15 -14.94
CA CYS A 102 12.00 2.48 -13.59
C CYS A 102 10.79 3.42 -13.62
N GLU A 103 10.88 4.50 -14.40
CA GLU A 103 9.78 5.46 -14.60
C GLU A 103 8.54 4.76 -15.18
N ARG A 104 8.71 3.87 -16.16
CA ARG A 104 7.62 3.06 -16.71
C ARG A 104 6.99 2.16 -15.65
N LYS A 105 7.80 1.47 -14.84
CA LYS A 105 7.29 0.60 -13.77
C LYS A 105 6.47 1.40 -12.75
N SER A 106 6.98 2.55 -12.29
CA SER A 106 6.25 3.45 -11.40
C SER A 106 4.92 3.90 -12.01
N ALA A 107 4.93 4.30 -13.29
CA ALA A 107 3.72 4.71 -13.99
C ALA A 107 2.73 3.54 -14.18
N GLU A 108 3.21 2.32 -14.40
CA GLU A 108 2.37 1.12 -14.48
C GLU A 108 1.71 0.79 -13.14
N ASP A 109 2.47 0.86 -12.04
CA ASP A 109 1.98 0.62 -10.68
C ASP A 109 0.91 1.66 -10.29
N GLU A 110 1.16 2.95 -10.56
CA GLU A 110 0.19 4.02 -10.37
C GLU A 110 -1.08 3.82 -11.23
N ASN A 111 -0.91 3.39 -12.49
CA ASN A 111 -2.04 3.12 -13.38
C ASN A 111 -2.93 2.00 -12.86
N VAL A 112 -2.34 0.95 -12.28
CA VAL A 112 -3.06 -0.15 -11.62
C VAL A 112 -3.84 0.39 -10.41
N ALA A 113 -3.18 1.17 -9.54
CA ALA A 113 -3.84 1.77 -8.37
C ALA A 113 -5.01 2.68 -8.76
N LEU A 114 -4.85 3.51 -9.79
CA LEU A 114 -5.90 4.40 -10.29
C LEU A 114 -7.07 3.63 -10.91
N LYS A 115 -6.79 2.56 -11.66
CA LYS A 115 -7.84 1.67 -12.22
C LYS A 115 -8.65 1.01 -11.12
N ASP A 116 -7.99 0.54 -10.06
CA ASP A 116 -8.65 -0.04 -8.90
C ASP A 116 -9.57 0.97 -8.20
N LEU A 117 -9.07 2.20 -7.99
CA LEU A 117 -9.87 3.29 -7.42
C LEU A 117 -11.08 3.64 -8.29
N LEU A 118 -10.88 3.75 -9.61
CA LEU A 118 -11.94 4.04 -10.56
C LEU A 118 -12.99 2.93 -10.57
N GLN A 119 -12.57 1.66 -10.54
CA GLN A 119 -13.51 0.54 -10.48
C GLN A 119 -14.34 0.55 -9.19
N ARG A 120 -13.76 0.98 -8.06
CA ARG A 120 -14.51 1.17 -6.80
C ARG A 120 -15.55 2.29 -6.94
N GLN A 121 -15.17 3.42 -7.55
CA GLN A 121 -16.09 4.55 -7.77
C GLN A 121 -17.23 4.20 -8.74
N VAL A 122 -16.95 3.45 -9.81
CA VAL A 122 -17.98 2.96 -10.73
C VAL A 122 -19.00 2.08 -10.02
N LYS A 123 -18.56 1.16 -9.14
CA LYS A 123 -19.47 0.32 -8.34
C LYS A 123 -20.37 1.15 -7.43
N VAL A 124 -19.85 2.22 -6.83
CA VAL A 124 -20.63 3.15 -6.02
C VAL A 124 -21.68 3.87 -6.89
N ALA A 125 -21.28 4.40 -8.04
CA ALA A 125 -22.18 5.08 -8.97
C ALA A 125 -23.28 4.14 -9.51
N GLU A 126 -22.95 2.91 -9.89
CA GLU A 126 -23.91 1.89 -10.32
C GLU A 126 -24.92 1.55 -9.22
N SER A 127 -24.45 1.42 -7.97
CA SER A 127 -25.30 1.15 -6.81
C SER A 127 -26.28 2.31 -6.57
N LEU A 128 -25.80 3.55 -6.64
CA LEU A 128 -26.63 4.75 -6.58
C LEU A 128 -27.66 4.81 -7.72
N MET A 129 -27.24 4.58 -8.97
CA MET A 129 -28.16 4.55 -10.11
C MET A 129 -29.24 3.49 -9.94
N LYS A 130 -28.91 2.31 -9.43
CA LYS A 130 -29.87 1.23 -9.15
C LYS A 130 -30.86 1.62 -8.05
N ILE A 131 -30.42 2.35 -7.02
CA ILE A 131 -31.31 2.84 -5.96
C ILE A 131 -32.26 3.91 -6.51
N VAL A 132 -31.72 4.91 -7.21
CA VAL A 132 -32.49 6.04 -7.76
C VAL A 132 -33.48 5.57 -8.84
N SER A 133 -33.07 4.68 -9.74
CA SER A 133 -33.95 4.15 -10.81
C SER A 133 -35.13 3.32 -10.27
N LYS A 134 -34.93 2.56 -9.20
CA LYS A 134 -36.02 1.78 -8.57
C LYS A 134 -36.98 2.65 -7.76
N ARG A 135 -36.56 3.84 -7.34
CA ARG A 135 -37.32 4.68 -6.39
C ARG A 135 -37.21 6.16 -6.78
N PRO A 136 -37.89 6.60 -7.86
CA PRO A 136 -37.78 7.97 -8.37
C PRO A 136 -38.20 9.04 -7.35
N ARG A 137 -39.06 8.69 -6.38
CA ARG A 137 -39.49 9.60 -5.29
C ARG A 137 -38.40 9.95 -4.27
N LEU A 138 -37.25 9.27 -4.28
CA LEU A 138 -36.10 9.67 -3.44
C LEU A 138 -35.43 10.96 -3.94
N ALA A 139 -35.58 11.30 -5.22
CA ALA A 139 -35.10 12.57 -5.76
C ALA A 139 -35.98 13.76 -5.33
N GLU A 140 -37.22 13.48 -4.90
CA GLU A 140 -38.22 14.47 -4.50
C GLU A 140 -38.28 14.68 -2.98
N MET A 141 -37.64 13.80 -2.19
CA MET A 141 -37.60 13.92 -0.73
C MET A 141 -36.68 15.07 -0.32
N THR A 142 -37.22 16.08 0.35
CA THR A 142 -36.45 17.13 1.01
C THR A 142 -35.68 16.53 2.20
N TYR A 143 -34.45 16.07 1.95
CA TYR A 143 -33.54 15.48 2.95
C TYR A 143 -33.39 16.34 4.23
N LEU A 144 -33.57 17.67 4.11
CA LEU A 144 -33.52 18.63 5.21
C LEU A 144 -34.69 18.54 6.21
N ASP A 145 -35.90 18.20 5.77
CA ASP A 145 -37.08 18.14 6.65
C ASP A 145 -37.04 16.91 7.57
N LYS A 146 -36.46 15.82 7.07
CA LYS A 146 -36.20 14.62 7.88
C LYS A 146 -35.01 14.79 8.81
N TRP A 147 -33.93 15.45 8.40
CA TRP A 147 -32.80 15.68 9.31
C TRP A 147 -33.20 16.54 10.51
N THR A 148 -34.03 17.55 10.32
CA THR A 148 -34.58 18.37 11.41
C THR A 148 -35.58 17.62 12.31
N GLN A 149 -36.32 16.64 11.77
CA GLN A 149 -37.20 15.77 12.57
C GLN A 149 -36.49 14.59 13.25
N SER A 150 -35.47 14.02 12.61
CA SER A 150 -34.75 12.81 13.02
C SER A 150 -33.48 13.13 13.84
N SER A 151 -32.93 14.36 13.70
CA SER A 151 -32.15 15.01 14.76
C SER A 151 -33.09 15.42 15.89
N ARG A 152 -33.66 14.39 16.53
CA ARG A 152 -33.90 14.33 17.98
C ARG A 152 -33.88 15.71 18.62
N THR A 153 -35.07 16.26 18.79
CA THR A 153 -35.34 17.36 19.72
C THR A 153 -34.73 17.00 21.07
N LEU A 154 -33.48 17.44 21.30
CA LEU A 154 -32.86 17.37 22.61
C LEU A 154 -33.77 18.18 23.53
N VAL A 155 -34.24 17.57 24.62
CA VAL A 155 -35.22 18.20 25.52
C VAL A 155 -34.69 19.58 25.96
N VAL A 156 -35.60 20.55 26.15
CA VAL A 156 -35.24 21.92 26.55
C VAL A 156 -34.60 21.93 27.94
N ASP A 157 -34.98 20.99 28.81
CA ASP A 157 -34.36 20.80 30.11
C ASP A 157 -32.90 20.30 30.01
N PRO A 158 -31.92 21.00 30.62
CA PRO A 158 -30.51 20.63 30.55
C PRO A 158 -30.17 19.26 31.15
N VAL A 159 -30.88 18.83 32.20
CA VAL A 159 -30.58 17.58 32.92
C VAL A 159 -31.09 16.38 32.11
N GLU A 160 -32.33 16.45 31.66
CA GLU A 160 -32.93 15.44 30.78
C GLU A 160 -32.19 15.35 29.44
N ARG A 161 -31.76 16.49 28.88
CA ARG A 161 -30.93 16.53 27.68
C ARG A 161 -29.64 15.74 27.85
N ARG A 162 -28.92 15.98 28.95
CA ARG A 162 -27.66 15.28 29.25
C ARG A 162 -27.90 13.78 29.41
N HIS A 163 -28.94 13.39 30.13
CA HIS A 163 -29.28 11.98 30.31
C HIS A 163 -29.64 11.30 29.00
N MET A 164 -30.46 11.95 28.16
CA MET A 164 -30.83 11.44 26.84
C MET A 164 -29.64 11.34 25.89
N PHE A 165 -28.72 12.30 25.93
CA PHE A 165 -27.47 12.28 25.16
C PHE A 165 -26.61 11.07 25.50
N HIS A 166 -26.34 10.84 26.79
CA HIS A 166 -25.56 9.66 27.22
C HIS A 166 -26.25 8.36 26.82
N ARG A 167 -27.54 8.21 27.12
CA ARG A 167 -28.31 7.01 26.75
C ARG A 167 -28.25 6.70 25.26
N LEU A 168 -28.28 7.74 24.42
CA LEU A 168 -28.18 7.60 22.96
C LEU A 168 -26.80 7.08 22.54
N LEU A 169 -25.73 7.70 23.04
CA LEU A 169 -24.37 7.31 22.69
C LEU A 169 -24.01 5.93 23.25
N ASP A 170 -24.41 5.62 24.48
CA ASP A 170 -24.20 4.31 25.09
C ASP A 170 -24.88 3.20 24.29
N GLY A 171 -26.09 3.47 23.78
CA GLY A 171 -26.79 2.57 22.86
C GLY A 171 -26.05 2.38 21.54
N GLN A 172 -25.41 3.42 20.98
CA GLN A 172 -24.57 3.26 19.79
C GLN A 172 -23.28 2.50 20.09
N TYR A 173 -22.66 2.76 21.25
CA TYR A 173 -21.47 2.07 21.70
C TYR A 173 -21.72 0.56 21.82
N SER A 174 -22.87 0.14 22.38
CA SER A 174 -23.24 -1.28 22.45
C SER A 174 -23.39 -1.98 21.09
N ARG A 175 -23.61 -1.21 20.01
CA ARG A 175 -23.74 -1.74 18.64
C ARG A 175 -22.40 -1.76 17.89
N LEU A 176 -21.38 -1.06 18.41
CA LEU A 176 -20.12 -0.83 17.73
C LEU A 176 -19.40 -2.13 17.37
N GLU A 177 -19.34 -3.08 18.31
CA GLU A 177 -18.69 -4.38 18.10
C GLU A 177 -19.32 -5.14 16.91
N ASN A 178 -20.65 -5.14 16.82
CA ASN A 178 -21.36 -5.76 15.69
C ASN A 178 -21.00 -5.09 14.35
N VAL A 179 -20.80 -3.76 14.34
CA VAL A 179 -20.39 -3.02 13.14
C VAL A 179 -18.96 -3.38 12.75
N LEU A 180 -18.04 -3.46 13.72
CA LEU A 180 -16.66 -3.85 13.47
C LEU A 180 -16.56 -5.29 12.91
N ILE A 181 -17.35 -6.22 13.44
CA ILE A 181 -17.45 -7.61 12.94
C ILE A 181 -18.03 -7.62 11.52
N ALA A 182 -19.15 -6.93 11.28
CA ALA A 182 -19.81 -6.91 9.98
C ALA A 182 -18.92 -6.34 8.87
N GLN A 183 -18.10 -5.33 9.20
CA GLN A 183 -17.14 -4.74 8.28
C GLN A 183 -15.78 -5.47 8.25
N ARG A 184 -15.63 -6.58 8.99
CA ARG A 184 -14.41 -7.40 9.10
C ARG A 184 -13.17 -6.62 9.57
N LEU A 185 -13.39 -5.62 10.42
CA LEU A 185 -12.33 -4.73 10.90
C LEU A 185 -11.56 -5.29 12.10
N LEU A 186 -12.10 -6.31 12.78
CA LEU A 186 -11.42 -6.94 13.92
C LEU A 186 -10.26 -7.86 13.50
N ASP A 187 -10.35 -8.44 12.30
CA ASP A 187 -9.37 -9.42 11.80
C ASP A 187 -8.39 -8.81 10.78
N SER A 188 -8.63 -7.56 10.33
CA SER A 188 -7.82 -6.90 9.29
C SER A 188 -6.67 -6.09 9.90
N CYS A 189 -5.43 -6.46 9.59
CA CYS A 189 -4.24 -5.63 9.86
C CYS A 189 -3.85 -4.72 8.68
N GLU A 190 -4.59 -4.79 7.57
CA GLU A 190 -4.29 -4.01 6.37
C GLU A 190 -5.05 -2.69 6.37
N ALA A 191 -4.45 -1.65 5.78
CA ALA A 191 -5.12 -0.38 5.58
C ALA A 191 -6.25 -0.53 4.57
N VAL A 192 -7.51 -0.52 5.04
CA VAL A 192 -8.70 -0.63 4.18
C VAL A 192 -9.33 0.74 4.04
N THR A 193 -9.55 1.18 2.80
CA THR A 193 -10.49 2.27 2.48
C THR A 193 -11.63 1.70 1.65
N LYS A 194 -12.83 1.64 2.23
CA LYS A 194 -14.03 1.09 1.60
C LYS A 194 -15.18 2.09 1.74
N THR A 195 -15.84 2.36 0.62
CA THR A 195 -17.10 3.10 0.57
C THR A 195 -18.17 2.19 0.01
N GLU A 196 -19.24 1.97 0.76
CA GLU A 196 -20.39 1.20 0.33
C GLU A 196 -21.65 2.06 0.40
N VAL A 197 -22.51 1.89 -0.59
CA VAL A 197 -23.78 2.60 -0.65
C VAL A 197 -24.90 1.59 -0.63
N SER A 198 -25.76 1.71 0.36
CA SER A 198 -26.92 0.87 0.51
C SER A 198 -28.18 1.73 0.68
N TYR A 199 -29.33 1.10 0.47
CA TYR A 199 -30.62 1.73 0.75
C TYR A 199 -31.26 0.99 1.91
N ASP A 200 -31.51 1.69 3.00
CA ASP A 200 -32.21 1.12 4.14
C ASP A 200 -33.73 1.24 3.92
N GLU A 201 -34.40 0.09 3.78
CA GLU A 201 -35.83 0.05 3.57
C GLU A 201 -36.64 0.53 4.76
N HIS A 202 -36.09 0.46 5.97
CA HIS A 202 -36.78 0.84 7.20
C HIS A 202 -36.78 2.36 7.39
N SER A 203 -35.62 3.01 7.32
CA SER A 203 -35.52 4.49 7.36
C SER A 203 -35.94 5.17 6.06
N ARG A 204 -35.99 4.40 4.97
CA ARG A 204 -36.20 4.87 3.59
C ARG A 204 -35.12 5.84 3.11
N ASP A 205 -33.92 5.74 3.66
CA ASP A 205 -32.82 6.66 3.40
C ASP A 205 -31.65 5.92 2.70
N ILE A 206 -30.83 6.67 1.96
CA ILE A 206 -29.59 6.17 1.37
C ILE A 206 -28.51 6.23 2.46
N VAL A 207 -27.88 5.10 2.72
CA VAL A 207 -26.83 4.98 3.73
C VAL A 207 -25.48 4.86 3.02
N PHE A 208 -24.57 5.75 3.40
CA PHE A 208 -23.18 5.72 2.98
C PHE A 208 -22.36 5.15 4.14
N ASP A 209 -21.83 3.96 3.95
CA ASP A 209 -20.88 3.35 4.88
C ASP A 209 -19.47 3.65 4.38
N PHE A 210 -18.72 4.40 5.18
CA PHE A 210 -17.33 4.72 4.93
C PHE A 210 -16.46 4.09 6.01
N VAL A 211 -15.54 3.24 5.60
CA VAL A 211 -14.62 2.52 6.48
C VAL A 211 -13.20 2.84 6.05
N VAL A 212 -12.43 3.43 6.98
CA VAL A 212 -11.00 3.66 6.84
C VAL A 212 -10.27 3.02 8.00
N THR A 213 -9.25 2.26 7.68
CA THR A 213 -8.25 1.74 8.62
C THR A 213 -6.89 2.15 8.10
N ASP A 214 -6.07 2.69 9.00
CA ASP A 214 -4.70 3.09 8.74
C ASP A 214 -3.87 2.85 9.99
N VAL A 215 -2.58 2.62 9.83
CA VAL A 215 -1.64 2.33 10.91
C VAL A 215 -0.68 3.49 11.05
N ALA A 216 -0.81 4.24 12.15
CA ALA A 216 0.08 5.34 12.49
C ALA A 216 1.12 4.90 13.54
N ALA A 217 2.35 5.38 13.41
CA ALA A 217 3.43 5.17 14.39
C ALA A 217 3.29 6.10 15.62
N VAL A 218 2.10 6.15 16.22
CA VAL A 218 1.78 7.03 17.34
C VAL A 218 0.98 6.22 18.38
N ASP A 219 1.21 6.51 19.66
CA ASP A 219 0.44 5.90 20.74
C ASP A 219 -1.05 6.21 20.59
N TYR A 220 -1.89 5.19 20.77
CA TYR A 220 -3.33 5.31 20.50
C TYR A 220 -4.04 6.26 21.47
N LEU A 221 -3.54 6.42 22.72
CA LEU A 221 -4.11 7.38 23.67
C LEU A 221 -3.78 8.80 23.26
N GLU A 222 -2.57 9.01 22.72
CA GLU A 222 -2.17 10.31 22.18
C GLU A 222 -2.99 10.68 20.94
N CYS A 223 -3.18 9.74 20.01
CA CYS A 223 -4.07 9.90 18.86
C CYS A 223 -5.51 10.21 19.31
N ALA A 224 -6.05 9.46 20.27
CA ALA A 224 -7.41 9.67 20.76
C ALA A 224 -7.57 11.05 21.41
N ARG A 225 -6.57 11.51 22.17
CA ARG A 225 -6.57 12.84 22.79
C ARG A 225 -6.60 13.95 21.73
N VAL A 226 -5.78 13.83 20.68
CA VAL A 226 -5.76 14.79 19.56
C VAL A 226 -7.10 14.78 18.83
N LEU A 227 -7.62 13.61 18.45
CA LEU A 227 -8.92 13.49 17.79
C LEU A 227 -10.05 14.07 18.63
N TRP A 228 -10.11 13.74 19.92
CA TRP A 228 -11.12 14.25 20.84
C TRP A 228 -11.09 15.78 20.92
N SER A 229 -9.88 16.34 21.00
CA SER A 229 -9.71 17.79 21.01
C SER A 229 -10.11 18.44 19.68
N MET A 230 -9.80 17.81 18.55
CA MET A 230 -10.18 18.28 17.21
C MET A 230 -11.70 18.38 17.03
N TYR A 231 -12.47 17.39 17.49
CA TYR A 231 -13.94 17.43 17.42
C TYR A 231 -14.60 18.40 18.42
N GLY A 232 -13.91 18.71 19.52
CA GLY A 232 -14.42 19.60 20.57
C GLY A 232 -14.13 21.09 20.35
N ASP A 233 -13.19 21.42 19.46
CA ASP A 233 -12.76 22.80 19.23
C ASP A 233 -13.46 23.44 18.03
N ALA A 234 -13.79 24.72 18.14
CA ALA A 234 -14.28 25.50 17.02
C ALA A 234 -13.16 25.72 15.99
N TYR A 235 -13.44 25.39 14.73
CA TYR A 235 -12.56 25.68 13.60
C TYR A 235 -13.13 26.83 12.76
N GLU A 236 -12.26 27.58 12.11
CA GLU A 236 -12.65 28.56 11.10
C GLU A 236 -12.44 27.98 9.71
N THR A 237 -13.46 28.13 8.87
CA THR A 237 -13.39 27.70 7.47
C THR A 237 -13.37 28.91 6.57
N GLU A 238 -12.28 29.09 5.83
CA GLU A 238 -12.22 30.07 4.74
C GLU A 238 -12.36 29.34 3.40
N PHE A 239 -13.21 29.87 2.54
CA PHE A 239 -13.33 29.43 1.14
C PHE A 239 -12.59 30.41 0.26
N ASP A 240 -11.50 29.95 -0.34
CA ASP A 240 -10.78 30.69 -1.36
C ASP A 240 -11.13 30.09 -2.73
N ARG A 241 -11.73 30.90 -3.61
CA ARG A 241 -12.01 30.50 -4.99
C ARG A 241 -10.73 30.71 -5.78
N THR A 242 -9.86 29.72 -5.73
CA THR A 242 -8.50 29.86 -6.27
C THR A 242 -8.51 29.99 -7.79
N GLU A 243 -9.43 29.32 -8.49
CA GLU A 243 -9.45 29.37 -9.96
C GLU A 243 -10.84 29.01 -10.51
N SER A 244 -11.50 29.95 -11.21
CA SER A 244 -12.58 29.59 -12.13
C SER A 244 -11.92 29.13 -13.43
N LEU A 245 -11.87 27.81 -13.64
CA LEU A 245 -11.29 27.21 -14.84
C LEU A 245 -12.14 27.56 -16.07
N ASP A 246 -13.46 27.58 -15.91
CA ASP A 246 -14.43 28.08 -16.90
C ASP A 246 -15.72 28.56 -16.20
N GLU A 247 -16.73 29.04 -16.94
CA GLU A 247 -18.02 29.47 -16.37
C GLU A 247 -18.75 28.36 -15.60
N ASN A 248 -18.38 27.10 -15.82
CA ASN A 248 -19.05 25.91 -15.32
C ASN A 248 -18.15 25.01 -14.48
N ALA A 249 -16.89 25.37 -14.24
CA ALA A 249 -15.91 24.60 -13.52
C ALA A 249 -15.06 25.53 -12.66
N MET A 250 -14.95 25.22 -11.37
CA MET A 250 -14.18 25.97 -10.40
C MET A 250 -13.40 25.05 -9.49
N LEU A 251 -12.18 25.45 -9.16
CA LEU A 251 -11.41 24.86 -8.08
C LEU A 251 -11.66 25.68 -6.80
N VAL A 252 -12.19 25.01 -5.78
CA VAL A 252 -12.43 25.57 -4.45
C VAL A 252 -11.32 25.12 -3.54
N LYS A 253 -10.62 26.06 -2.93
CA LYS A 253 -9.70 25.79 -1.83
C LYS A 253 -10.41 26.10 -0.53
N MET A 254 -10.49 25.11 0.34
CA MET A 254 -11.01 25.24 1.68
C MET A 254 -9.86 25.20 2.68
N LEU A 255 -9.86 26.17 3.60
CA LEU A 255 -8.87 26.31 4.66
C LEU A 255 -9.55 26.06 5.99
N LEU A 256 -9.23 24.93 6.63
CA LEU A 256 -9.71 24.60 7.97
C LEU A 256 -8.62 25.01 8.96
N LYS A 257 -8.85 26.11 9.69
CA LYS A 257 -7.91 26.65 10.67
C LYS A 257 -8.28 26.14 12.07
N PHE A 258 -7.46 25.24 12.60
CA PHE A 258 -7.58 24.74 13.96
C PHE A 258 -6.71 25.59 14.90
N ARG A 259 -7.28 26.68 15.41
CA ARG A 259 -6.58 27.72 16.20
C ARG A 259 -5.75 27.18 17.35
N LYS A 260 -6.24 26.14 18.05
CA LYS A 260 -5.58 25.56 19.22
C LYS A 260 -4.31 24.78 18.89
N PHE A 261 -4.25 24.17 17.71
CA PHE A 261 -3.09 23.36 17.29
C PHE A 261 -2.12 24.12 16.39
N GLY A 262 -2.45 25.37 16.02
CA GLY A 262 -1.70 26.09 14.99
C GLY A 262 -1.70 25.37 13.63
N LEU A 263 -2.68 24.47 13.41
CA LEU A 263 -2.77 23.62 12.22
C LEU A 263 -3.72 24.24 11.22
N VAL A 264 -3.30 24.33 9.97
CA VAL A 264 -4.14 24.71 8.84
C VAL A 264 -4.22 23.52 7.90
N VAL A 265 -5.40 22.91 7.81
CA VAL A 265 -5.66 21.85 6.84
C VAL A 265 -6.13 22.51 5.55
N HIS A 266 -5.38 22.26 4.49
CA HIS A 266 -5.71 22.70 3.14
C HIS A 266 -6.46 21.59 2.42
N GLN A 267 -7.70 21.84 2.06
CA GLN A 267 -8.49 20.95 1.22
C GLN A 267 -8.72 21.62 -0.13
N HIS A 268 -8.52 20.87 -1.20
CA HIS A 268 -8.83 21.29 -2.56
C HIS A 268 -10.02 20.47 -3.02
N MET A 269 -11.00 21.13 -3.63
CA MET A 269 -12.18 20.50 -4.17
C MET A 269 -12.46 21.04 -5.57
N GLY A 270 -12.60 20.15 -6.55
CA GLY A 270 -13.11 20.49 -7.87
C GLY A 270 -14.63 20.57 -7.84
N CYS A 271 -15.21 21.60 -8.46
CA CYS A 271 -16.65 21.70 -8.66
C CYS A 271 -16.94 21.96 -10.14
N LYS A 272 -17.77 21.14 -10.76
CA LYS A 272 -18.19 21.33 -12.15
C LYS A 272 -19.69 21.14 -12.33
N ARG A 273 -20.35 22.06 -13.02
CA ARG A 273 -21.77 21.99 -13.37
C ARG A 273 -21.96 21.58 -14.84
N TYR A 274 -22.86 20.65 -15.08
CA TYR A 274 -23.25 20.14 -16.39
C TYR A 274 -24.70 20.53 -16.67
N PHE A 275 -24.97 21.04 -17.87
CA PHE A 275 -26.32 21.35 -18.33
C PHE A 275 -26.85 20.18 -19.15
N GLU A 276 -27.80 19.44 -18.60
CA GLU A 276 -28.57 18.43 -19.31
C GLU A 276 -29.90 19.04 -19.79
N HIS A 277 -30.60 18.36 -20.70
CA HIS A 277 -31.83 18.86 -21.32
C HIS A 277 -32.97 19.19 -20.32
N ASN A 278 -32.93 18.66 -19.09
CA ASN A 278 -33.95 18.85 -18.07
C ASN A 278 -33.42 19.23 -16.67
N ARG A 279 -32.11 19.33 -16.47
CA ARG A 279 -31.51 19.61 -15.16
C ARG A 279 -30.08 20.13 -15.26
N VAL A 280 -29.63 20.75 -14.19
CA VAL A 280 -28.21 21.11 -13.98
C VAL A 280 -27.65 20.15 -12.94
N VAL A 281 -26.58 19.44 -13.28
CA VAL A 281 -25.90 18.49 -12.39
C VAL A 281 -24.61 19.13 -11.92
N MET A 282 -24.43 19.31 -10.60
CA MET A 282 -23.17 19.79 -10.02
C MET A 282 -22.40 18.59 -9.44
N VAL A 283 -21.16 18.42 -9.85
CA VAL A 283 -20.25 17.37 -9.40
C VAL A 283 -19.17 18.01 -8.55
N PHE A 284 -18.91 17.42 -7.40
CA PHE A 284 -17.85 17.80 -6.47
C PHE A 284 -16.86 16.64 -6.38
N ASP A 285 -15.55 16.94 -6.42
CA ASP A 285 -14.43 16.01 -6.25
C ASP A 285 -13.49 16.55 -5.17
#